data_AF-A0A558D221-F1
#
_entry.id   AF-A0A558D221-F1
#
_cell.length_a   1.000
_cell.length_b   1.000
_cell.length_c   1.000
_cell.angle_alpha   90.00
_cell.angle_beta   90.00
_cell.angle_gamma   90.00
#
_symmetry.space_group_name_H-M   'P 1'
#
loop_
_entity.id
_entity.type
_entity.pdbx_description
1 polymer ?
#
loop_
_entity_poly.entity_id
_entity_poly.type
_entity_poly.pdbx_seq_one_letter_code
_entity_poly.pdbx_strand_id
1 'polypeptide(L)'
;MPRPDERSEAVARLRGSSRELISRLPESGEALLVLTCGVVVINESYAYAKTVSGFEAEVDDRFIRCVYGVSHEAVHMVQLLSTRFVLDIAIEYANLCARTQQHLKAGMPEKDWLAGLLTVYRATRSRFAASGPGFSTLQVLETQAVIEGFRGAFSRYSELGLAKTVQIAHGIESDYAEAIGRLLAGFGFSFTFNVVPKLCWLALHTPDPGKSFTRALLSLGDTDVSPLEKMSACEICDVFGAAPAGLARSMRVRIPAVRDHAVHALLGDYFDVLEQETDPEAYLQRVMHPGRSSGGERRVALADLMPPLTIFNDDGFQMNGPLKDQGWDAADPLIRISTLTTQTLEWLDERADEMPHPGA
;
A
#
# COMPACT_ATOMS: atom_id res chain seq x y z
N MET A 1 5.31 7.18 -31.09
CA MET A 1 4.96 5.83 -30.57
C MET A 1 6.20 4.96 -30.65
N PRO A 2 6.67 4.38 -29.53
CA PRO A 2 7.77 3.42 -29.54
C PRO A 2 7.37 2.12 -30.23
N ARG A 3 8.35 1.32 -30.62
CA ARG A 3 8.10 0.06 -31.33
C ARG A 3 7.50 -0.97 -30.37
N PRO A 4 6.64 -1.89 -30.85
CA PRO A 4 6.08 -2.96 -30.02
C PRO A 4 7.12 -3.71 -29.20
N ASP A 5 8.29 -3.98 -29.78
CA ASP A 5 9.39 -4.71 -29.14
C ASP A 5 10.00 -3.93 -27.96
N GLU A 6 10.22 -2.62 -28.11
CA GLU A 6 10.75 -1.75 -27.04
C GLU A 6 9.81 -1.68 -25.84
N ARG A 7 8.48 -1.67 -26.12
CA ARG A 7 7.43 -1.73 -25.10
C ARG A 7 7.44 -3.06 -24.36
N SER A 8 7.41 -4.18 -25.10
CA SER A 8 7.41 -5.51 -24.50
C SER A 8 8.65 -5.75 -23.66
N GLU A 9 9.83 -5.30 -24.10
CA GLU A 9 11.06 -5.40 -23.32
C GLU A 9 11.02 -4.59 -22.02
N ALA A 10 10.47 -3.37 -22.02
CA ALA A 10 10.40 -2.54 -20.82
C ALA A 10 9.49 -3.15 -19.75
N VAL A 11 8.31 -3.66 -20.17
CA VAL A 11 7.39 -4.36 -19.28
C VAL A 11 8.03 -5.66 -18.77
N ALA A 12 8.66 -6.43 -19.65
CA ALA A 12 9.36 -7.65 -19.27
C ALA A 12 10.52 -7.39 -18.30
N ARG A 13 11.24 -6.26 -18.43
CA ARG A 13 12.30 -5.86 -17.48
C ARG A 13 11.73 -5.54 -16.10
N LEU A 14 10.69 -4.70 -16.02
CA LEU A 14 10.04 -4.41 -14.75
C LEU A 14 9.52 -5.69 -14.12
N ARG A 15 8.85 -6.55 -14.90
CA ARG A 15 8.40 -7.84 -14.43
C ARG A 15 9.53 -8.77 -14.05
N GLY A 16 10.68 -8.73 -14.72
CA GLY A 16 11.87 -9.50 -14.32
C GLY A 16 12.36 -9.09 -12.94
N SER A 17 12.52 -7.78 -12.72
CA SER A 17 12.92 -7.25 -11.41
C SER A 17 11.86 -7.45 -10.35
N SER A 18 10.58 -7.25 -10.69
CA SER A 18 9.48 -7.58 -9.78
C SER A 18 9.36 -9.07 -9.57
N ARG A 19 9.68 -9.94 -10.54
CA ARG A 19 9.66 -11.40 -10.41
C ARG A 19 10.76 -11.89 -9.50
N GLU A 20 11.88 -11.20 -9.38
CA GLU A 20 12.92 -11.55 -8.42
C GLU A 20 12.43 -11.24 -6.99
N LEU A 21 11.84 -10.07 -6.79
CA LEU A 21 11.07 -9.70 -5.58
C LEU A 21 9.85 -10.60 -5.30
N ILE A 22 9.10 -11.01 -6.32
CA ILE A 22 7.91 -11.91 -6.25
C ILE A 22 8.34 -13.38 -6.12
N SER A 23 9.50 -13.79 -6.63
CA SER A 23 10.01 -15.17 -6.51
C SER A 23 10.46 -15.49 -5.08
N ARG A 24 10.67 -14.46 -4.27
CA ARG A 24 10.90 -14.56 -2.81
C ARG A 24 9.60 -14.56 -2.02
N LEU A 25 8.48 -14.31 -2.67
CA LEU A 25 7.15 -14.42 -2.09
C LEU A 25 6.53 -15.78 -2.48
N PRO A 26 5.75 -16.43 -1.59
CA PRO A 26 5.17 -17.73 -1.86
C PRO A 26 4.21 -17.69 -3.06
N GLU A 27 4.17 -18.76 -3.87
CA GLU A 27 3.55 -18.86 -5.21
C GLU A 27 2.03 -18.53 -5.36
N SER A 28 1.36 -17.85 -4.42
CA SER A 28 -0.07 -17.58 -4.47
C SER A 28 -0.43 -16.11 -4.81
N GLY A 29 -0.56 -15.80 -6.10
CA GLY A 29 -1.39 -14.71 -6.66
C GLY A 29 -1.21 -13.28 -6.09
N GLU A 30 0.00 -12.93 -5.70
CA GLU A 30 0.30 -11.66 -5.08
C GLU A 30 0.27 -10.48 -6.07
N ALA A 31 -0.02 -9.31 -5.50
CA ALA A 31 0.21 -8.02 -6.10
C ALA A 31 1.29 -7.28 -5.29
N LEU A 32 1.98 -6.34 -5.92
CA LEU A 32 3.04 -5.54 -5.30
C LEU A 32 2.89 -4.08 -5.68
N LEU A 33 2.73 -3.20 -4.70
CA LEU A 33 2.87 -1.74 -4.87
C LEU A 33 4.33 -1.30 -4.70
N VAL A 34 4.85 -0.62 -5.73
CA VAL A 34 6.11 0.12 -5.65
C VAL A 34 5.84 1.48 -5.00
N LEU A 35 6.03 1.57 -3.69
CA LEU A 35 5.69 2.74 -2.85
C LEU A 35 6.22 4.08 -3.37
N THR A 36 7.39 4.11 -4.04
CA THR A 36 8.02 5.36 -4.52
C THR A 36 7.28 6.03 -5.67
N CYS A 37 6.45 5.29 -6.40
CA CYS A 37 5.78 5.77 -7.62
C CYS A 37 4.33 5.29 -7.75
N GLY A 38 3.86 4.47 -6.82
CA GLY A 38 2.49 3.95 -6.80
C GLY A 38 2.19 2.92 -7.89
N VAL A 39 3.18 2.41 -8.61
CA VAL A 39 2.96 1.38 -9.64
C VAL A 39 2.67 0.04 -9.00
N VAL A 40 1.71 -0.69 -9.55
CA VAL A 40 1.34 -2.03 -9.09
C VAL A 40 1.67 -3.09 -10.14
N VAL A 41 2.21 -4.20 -9.67
CA VAL A 41 2.35 -5.43 -10.46
C VAL A 41 1.39 -6.47 -9.89
N ILE A 42 0.51 -7.02 -10.73
CA ILE A 42 -0.43 -8.08 -10.35
C ILE A 42 -0.03 -9.36 -11.08
N ASN A 43 0.12 -10.45 -10.33
CA ASN A 43 0.41 -11.76 -10.90
C ASN A 43 -0.84 -12.44 -11.52
N GLU A 44 -1.57 -11.71 -12.37
CA GLU A 44 -2.70 -12.22 -13.15
C GLU A 44 -2.71 -11.70 -14.57
N SER A 45 -3.42 -12.38 -15.49
CA SER A 45 -3.56 -11.94 -16.88
C SER A 45 -4.47 -10.71 -16.99
N TYR A 46 -4.06 -9.73 -17.81
CA TYR A 46 -4.87 -8.57 -18.15
C TYR A 46 -6.17 -8.96 -18.86
N ALA A 47 -6.10 -9.95 -19.78
CA ALA A 47 -7.29 -10.46 -20.45
C ALA A 47 -8.31 -11.01 -19.45
N TYR A 48 -7.85 -11.75 -18.44
CA TYR A 48 -8.72 -12.25 -17.37
C TYR A 48 -9.24 -11.13 -16.47
N ALA A 49 -8.41 -10.16 -16.10
CA ALA A 49 -8.84 -8.99 -15.32
C ALA A 49 -9.97 -8.21 -16.03
N LYS A 50 -9.94 -8.13 -17.37
CA LYS A 50 -11.03 -7.57 -18.16
C LYS A 50 -12.31 -8.40 -18.10
N THR A 51 -12.23 -9.73 -18.21
CA THR A 51 -13.43 -10.58 -18.13
C THR A 51 -14.06 -10.54 -16.74
N VAL A 52 -13.23 -10.48 -15.69
CA VAL A 52 -13.67 -10.26 -14.30
C VAL A 52 -14.38 -8.91 -14.15
N SER A 53 -13.80 -7.84 -14.69
CA SER A 53 -14.38 -6.49 -14.63
C SER A 53 -15.69 -6.35 -15.42
N GLY A 54 -15.86 -7.17 -16.47
CA GLY A 54 -17.09 -7.28 -17.24
C GLY A 54 -18.18 -8.12 -16.57
N PHE A 55 -17.90 -8.74 -15.41
CA PHE A 55 -18.76 -9.75 -14.76
C PHE A 55 -19.06 -10.96 -15.65
N GLU A 56 -18.13 -11.30 -16.55
CA GLU A 56 -18.24 -12.42 -17.49
C GLU A 56 -17.46 -13.66 -17.03
N ALA A 57 -16.70 -13.54 -15.93
CA ALA A 57 -15.90 -14.63 -15.37
C ALA A 57 -16.70 -15.49 -14.37
N GLU A 58 -16.36 -16.79 -14.31
CA GLU A 58 -16.82 -17.68 -13.24
C GLU A 58 -16.22 -17.26 -11.89
N VAL A 59 -16.99 -17.39 -10.81
CA VAL A 59 -16.54 -17.07 -9.45
C VAL A 59 -15.78 -18.26 -8.88
N ASP A 60 -14.45 -18.24 -9.04
CA ASP A 60 -13.50 -19.20 -8.49
C ASP A 60 -12.42 -18.50 -7.63
N ASP A 61 -11.43 -19.27 -7.14
CA ASP A 61 -10.32 -18.70 -6.35
C ASP A 61 -9.53 -17.66 -7.16
N ARG A 62 -9.42 -17.85 -8.48
CA ARG A 62 -8.72 -16.94 -9.38
C ARG A 62 -9.45 -15.60 -9.51
N PHE A 63 -10.77 -15.64 -9.64
CA PHE A 63 -11.65 -14.49 -9.61
C PHE A 63 -11.42 -13.71 -8.32
N ILE A 64 -11.49 -14.39 -7.17
CA ILE A 64 -11.30 -13.79 -5.85
C ILE A 64 -9.96 -13.06 -5.78
N ARG A 65 -8.84 -13.71 -6.15
CA ARG A 65 -7.52 -13.07 -6.15
C ARG A 65 -7.47 -11.83 -7.04
N CYS A 66 -8.07 -11.90 -8.23
CA CYS A 66 -8.04 -10.80 -9.19
C CYS A 66 -8.80 -9.56 -8.70
N VAL A 67 -10.05 -9.68 -8.26
CA VAL A 67 -10.83 -8.50 -7.78
C VAL A 67 -10.30 -7.99 -6.44
N TYR A 68 -9.87 -8.89 -5.57
CA TYR A 68 -9.30 -8.54 -4.29
C TYR A 68 -7.97 -7.79 -4.44
N GLY A 69 -7.02 -8.32 -5.22
CA GLY A 69 -5.68 -7.73 -5.36
C GLY A 69 -5.73 -6.29 -5.85
N VAL A 70 -6.54 -6.00 -6.88
CA VAL A 70 -6.74 -4.64 -7.39
C VAL A 70 -7.26 -3.70 -6.29
N SER A 71 -8.24 -4.15 -5.49
CA SER A 71 -8.82 -3.36 -4.42
C SER A 71 -7.85 -3.17 -3.25
N HIS A 72 -7.09 -4.21 -2.90
CA HIS A 72 -6.07 -4.21 -1.86
C HIS A 72 -4.99 -3.16 -2.13
N GLU A 73 -4.42 -3.15 -3.33
CA GLU A 73 -3.37 -2.20 -3.69
C GLU A 73 -3.86 -0.74 -3.77
N ALA A 74 -5.14 -0.55 -4.10
CA ALA A 74 -5.75 0.77 -4.03
C ALA A 74 -5.79 1.32 -2.59
N VAL A 75 -5.91 0.45 -1.59
CA VAL A 75 -5.81 0.86 -0.17
C VAL A 75 -4.39 1.34 0.14
N HIS A 76 -3.36 0.66 -0.32
CA HIS A 76 -1.97 1.11 -0.13
C HIS A 76 -1.70 2.45 -0.82
N MET A 77 -2.29 2.69 -1.99
CA MET A 77 -2.23 4.01 -2.63
C MET A 77 -2.87 5.10 -1.76
N VAL A 78 -4.04 4.81 -1.15
CA VAL A 78 -4.66 5.73 -0.18
C VAL A 78 -3.77 5.95 1.03
N GLN A 79 -3.14 4.90 1.58
CA GLN A 79 -2.22 5.01 2.71
C GLN A 79 -1.01 5.91 2.36
N LEU A 80 -0.44 5.75 1.15
CA LEU A 80 0.66 6.58 0.66
C LEU A 80 0.30 8.07 0.59
N LEU A 81 -0.91 8.40 0.13
CA LEU A 81 -1.37 9.79 -0.03
C LEU A 81 -1.83 10.42 1.30
N SER A 82 -2.29 9.60 2.24
CA SER A 82 -3.03 10.08 3.42
C SER A 82 -2.31 9.85 4.75
N THR A 83 -1.28 9.01 4.82
CA THR A 83 -0.59 8.68 6.08
C THR A 83 0.85 9.19 6.10
N ARG A 84 1.32 9.59 7.29
CA ARG A 84 2.67 10.13 7.44
C ARG A 84 3.73 9.05 7.27
N PHE A 85 3.55 7.92 7.94
CA PHE A 85 4.55 6.86 7.97
C PHE A 85 4.87 6.36 6.56
N VAL A 86 3.84 6.05 5.77
CA VAL A 86 4.03 5.47 4.42
C VAL A 86 4.68 6.46 3.48
N LEU A 87 4.27 7.74 3.52
CA LEU A 87 4.91 8.77 2.70
C LEU A 87 6.37 9.02 3.08
N ASP A 88 6.69 9.05 4.38
CA ASP A 88 8.06 9.22 4.85
C ASP A 88 8.95 8.06 4.36
N ILE A 89 8.46 6.81 4.42
CA ILE A 89 9.17 5.65 3.86
C ILE A 89 9.36 5.78 2.34
N ALA A 90 8.31 6.15 1.60
CA ALA A 90 8.39 6.31 0.15
C ALA A 90 9.43 7.36 -0.25
N ILE A 91 9.52 8.47 0.50
CA ILE A 91 10.53 9.52 0.32
C ILE A 91 11.93 9.00 0.66
N GLU A 92 12.10 8.27 1.76
CA GLU A 92 13.38 7.68 2.14
C GLU A 92 13.90 6.71 1.07
N TYR A 93 13.05 5.81 0.58
CA TYR A 93 13.40 4.88 -0.51
C TYR A 93 13.70 5.59 -1.82
N ALA A 94 12.92 6.60 -2.20
CA ALA A 94 13.21 7.39 -3.40
C ALA A 94 14.57 8.10 -3.31
N ASN A 95 14.90 8.67 -2.15
CA ASN A 95 16.20 9.31 -1.92
C ASN A 95 17.36 8.30 -1.92
N LEU A 96 17.18 7.13 -1.30
CA LEU A 96 18.15 6.03 -1.35
C LEU A 96 18.42 5.59 -2.79
N CYS A 97 17.37 5.41 -3.59
CA CYS A 97 17.49 5.03 -4.99
C CYS A 97 18.25 6.10 -5.78
N ALA A 98 17.84 7.37 -5.66
CA ALA A 98 18.48 8.47 -6.36
C ALA A 98 19.98 8.60 -6.02
N ARG A 99 20.33 8.52 -4.74
CA ARG A 99 21.73 8.60 -4.28
C ARG A 99 22.56 7.42 -4.75
N THR A 100 22.03 6.20 -4.65
CA THR A 100 22.71 4.99 -5.14
C THR A 100 23.03 5.12 -6.63
N GLN A 101 22.03 5.50 -7.42
CA GLN A 101 22.20 5.68 -8.87
C GLN A 101 23.17 6.81 -9.22
N GLN A 102 23.18 7.90 -8.44
CA GLN A 102 24.17 8.97 -8.61
C GLN A 102 25.60 8.47 -8.36
N HIS A 103 25.83 7.72 -7.29
CA HIS A 103 27.16 7.18 -6.97
C HIS A 103 27.63 6.14 -8.00
N LEU A 104 26.75 5.24 -8.41
CA LEU A 104 27.02 4.25 -9.47
C LEU A 104 27.37 4.94 -10.80
N LYS A 105 26.58 5.93 -11.22
CA LYS A 105 26.82 6.68 -12.46
C LYS A 105 28.13 7.48 -12.42
N ALA A 106 28.51 7.99 -11.25
CA ALA A 106 29.77 8.71 -11.06
C ALA A 106 31.00 7.77 -11.00
N GLY A 107 30.80 6.45 -10.98
CA GLY A 107 31.90 5.47 -10.85
C GLY A 107 32.62 5.57 -9.52
N MET A 108 31.96 6.05 -8.47
CA MET A 108 32.57 6.19 -7.13
C MET A 108 32.76 4.81 -6.49
N PRO A 109 33.94 4.48 -5.93
CA PRO A 109 34.16 3.20 -5.25
C PRO A 109 33.17 2.98 -4.10
N GLU A 110 32.56 1.79 -4.04
CA GLU A 110 31.51 1.44 -3.05
C GLU A 110 31.93 1.73 -1.60
N LYS A 111 33.20 1.45 -1.26
CA LYS A 111 33.77 1.69 0.08
C LYS A 111 33.60 3.13 0.59
N ASP A 112 33.45 4.11 -0.31
CA ASP A 112 33.40 5.53 0.04
C ASP A 112 31.99 6.01 0.40
N TRP A 113 30.95 5.25 0.05
CA TRP A 113 29.55 5.70 0.20
C TRP A 113 28.56 4.61 0.69
N LEU A 114 28.82 3.33 0.38
CA LEU A 114 27.87 2.24 0.60
C LEU A 114 27.49 2.08 2.07
N ALA A 115 28.45 2.15 2.99
CA ALA A 115 28.18 2.03 4.42
C ALA A 115 27.15 3.06 4.93
N GLY A 116 27.21 4.30 4.41
CA GLY A 116 26.25 5.34 4.74
C GLY A 116 24.85 5.04 4.20
N LEU A 117 24.74 4.50 2.98
CA LEU A 117 23.46 4.10 2.40
C LEU A 117 22.87 2.88 3.11
N LEU A 118 23.68 1.86 3.41
CA LEU A 118 23.24 0.67 4.15
C LEU A 118 22.73 1.01 5.56
N THR A 119 23.34 2.00 6.22
CA THR A 119 22.86 2.48 7.53
C THR A 119 21.45 3.03 7.43
N VAL A 120 21.20 3.90 6.44
CA VAL A 120 19.86 4.47 6.21
C VAL A 120 18.88 3.37 5.78
N TYR A 121 19.26 2.51 4.82
CA TYR A 121 18.44 1.41 4.34
C TYR A 121 17.99 0.47 5.47
N ARG A 122 18.92 0.04 6.34
CA ARG A 122 18.62 -0.82 7.50
C ARG A 122 17.71 -0.12 8.50
N ALA A 123 17.96 1.17 8.77
CA ALA A 123 17.10 1.95 9.65
C ALA A 123 15.69 2.10 9.08
N THR A 124 15.54 2.28 7.77
CA THR A 124 14.22 2.32 7.11
C THR A 124 13.54 0.95 7.14
N ARG A 125 14.25 -0.14 6.80
CA ARG A 125 13.70 -1.52 6.81
C ARG A 125 13.29 -1.97 8.22
N SER A 126 14.04 -1.63 9.26
CA SER A 126 13.73 -2.03 10.64
C SER A 126 12.45 -1.40 11.19
N ARG A 127 11.98 -0.27 10.62
CA ARG A 127 10.70 0.36 11.01
C ARG A 127 9.47 -0.49 10.68
N PHE A 128 9.60 -1.45 9.76
CA PHE A 128 8.53 -2.41 9.44
C PHE A 128 8.48 -3.59 10.41
N ALA A 129 9.61 -3.91 11.04
CA ALA A 129 9.74 -5.06 11.92
C ALA A 129 9.03 -4.86 13.27
N ALA A 130 8.64 -5.97 13.90
CA ALA A 130 8.12 -5.94 15.26
C ALA A 130 9.24 -5.59 16.25
N SER A 131 9.00 -4.58 17.09
CA SER A 131 9.95 -4.14 18.12
C SER A 131 9.56 -4.58 19.55
N GLY A 132 8.63 -5.54 19.70
CA GLY A 132 8.14 -6.01 21.00
C GLY A 132 6.84 -6.83 20.91
N PRO A 133 6.16 -7.12 22.05
CA PRO A 133 4.88 -7.81 22.05
C PRO A 133 3.80 -6.95 21.40
N GLY A 134 3.13 -7.47 20.37
CA GLY A 134 2.07 -6.73 19.67
C GLY A 134 1.96 -7.07 18.19
N PHE A 135 1.60 -6.05 17.39
CA PHE A 135 1.60 -6.08 15.93
C PHE A 135 2.82 -5.32 15.39
N SER A 136 3.39 -5.82 14.29
CA SER A 136 4.41 -5.09 13.52
C SER A 136 3.77 -3.95 12.71
N THR A 137 4.58 -3.00 12.27
CA THR A 137 4.10 -1.94 11.37
C THR A 137 3.61 -2.52 10.04
N LEU A 138 4.28 -3.55 9.52
CA LEU A 138 3.82 -4.25 8.32
C LEU A 138 2.43 -4.86 8.53
N GLN A 139 2.22 -5.57 9.65
CA GLN A 139 0.89 -6.11 9.98
C GLN A 139 -0.19 -5.03 10.08
N VAL A 140 0.12 -3.84 10.60
CA VAL A 140 -0.84 -2.72 10.67
C VAL A 140 -1.20 -2.21 9.27
N LEU A 141 -0.20 -2.01 8.43
CA LEU A 141 -0.36 -1.55 7.04
C LEU A 141 -1.22 -2.53 6.23
N GLU A 142 -0.90 -3.82 6.34
CA GLU A 142 -1.56 -4.92 5.64
C GLU A 142 -2.95 -5.20 6.18
N THR A 143 -3.16 -5.13 7.50
CA THR A 143 -4.48 -5.35 8.10
C THR A 143 -5.53 -4.40 7.53
N GLN A 144 -5.18 -3.11 7.35
CA GLN A 144 -6.11 -2.17 6.72
C GLN A 144 -6.36 -2.54 5.26
N ALA A 145 -5.30 -2.83 4.49
CA ALA A 145 -5.41 -3.20 3.07
C ALA A 145 -6.19 -4.49 2.84
N VAL A 146 -6.05 -5.48 3.73
CA VAL A 146 -6.79 -6.73 3.69
C VAL A 146 -8.27 -6.50 3.93
N ILE A 147 -8.63 -5.80 5.01
CA ILE A 147 -10.03 -5.59 5.38
C ILE A 147 -10.74 -4.69 4.36
N GLU A 148 -10.09 -3.59 3.95
CA GLU A 148 -10.67 -2.63 3.03
C GLU A 148 -10.58 -3.09 1.57
N GLY A 149 -9.59 -3.90 1.20
CA GLY A 149 -9.54 -4.59 -0.08
C GLY A 149 -10.70 -5.60 -0.21
N PHE A 150 -10.97 -6.39 0.84
CA PHE A 150 -12.16 -7.25 0.88
C PHE A 150 -13.45 -6.44 0.81
N ARG A 151 -13.53 -5.30 1.53
CA ARG A 151 -14.68 -4.40 1.46
C ARG A 151 -14.89 -3.81 0.06
N GLY A 152 -13.82 -3.44 -0.64
CA GLY A 152 -13.87 -2.87 -1.98
C GLY A 152 -14.22 -3.89 -3.07
N ALA A 153 -13.80 -5.15 -2.89
CA ALA A 153 -13.98 -6.20 -3.88
C ALA A 153 -15.38 -6.84 -3.86
N PHE A 154 -16.08 -6.83 -2.72
CA PHE A 154 -17.33 -7.58 -2.54
C PHE A 154 -18.49 -6.73 -2.03
N SER A 155 -19.73 -7.16 -2.28
CA SER A 155 -20.94 -6.43 -1.87
C SER A 155 -21.62 -7.01 -0.62
N ARG A 156 -21.21 -8.20 -0.18
CA ARG A 156 -21.71 -8.88 1.03
C ARG A 156 -20.51 -9.32 1.87
N TYR A 157 -20.59 -9.08 3.18
CA TYR A 157 -19.48 -9.28 4.09
C TYR A 157 -19.83 -10.31 5.16
N SER A 158 -18.93 -11.24 5.41
CA SER A 158 -19.02 -12.21 6.49
C SER A 158 -17.62 -12.58 6.98
N GLU A 159 -17.53 -13.03 8.23
CA GLU A 159 -16.28 -13.51 8.81
C GLU A 159 -15.65 -14.63 7.98
N LEU A 160 -16.47 -15.61 7.57
CA LEU A 160 -16.04 -16.72 6.72
C LEU A 160 -15.57 -16.24 5.34
N GLY A 161 -16.22 -15.21 4.77
CA GLY A 161 -15.82 -14.62 3.49
C GLY A 161 -14.47 -13.93 3.57
N LEU A 162 -14.23 -13.16 4.63
CA LEU A 162 -12.94 -12.51 4.88
C LEU A 162 -11.84 -13.57 5.09
N ALA A 163 -12.07 -14.56 5.97
CA ALA A 163 -11.10 -15.62 6.23
C ALA A 163 -10.74 -16.42 4.97
N LYS A 164 -11.73 -16.77 4.14
CA LYS A 164 -11.50 -17.43 2.84
C LYS A 164 -10.71 -16.55 1.87
N THR A 165 -11.02 -15.26 1.80
CA THR A 165 -10.30 -14.34 0.91
C THR A 165 -8.83 -14.25 1.33
N VAL A 166 -8.55 -14.13 2.63
CA VAL A 166 -7.18 -14.12 3.15
C VAL A 166 -6.46 -15.43 2.83
N GLN A 167 -7.11 -16.57 3.05
CA GLN A 167 -6.55 -17.88 2.70
C GLN A 167 -6.22 -18.01 1.21
N ILE A 168 -7.12 -17.55 0.33
CA ILE A 168 -6.97 -17.66 -1.12
C ILE A 168 -5.90 -16.72 -1.66
N ALA A 169 -5.81 -15.50 -1.12
CA ALA A 169 -4.91 -14.46 -1.61
C ALA A 169 -3.51 -14.50 -0.98
N HIS A 170 -3.39 -14.91 0.28
CA HIS A 170 -2.14 -14.82 1.05
C HIS A 170 -1.66 -16.16 1.60
N GLY A 171 -2.47 -17.22 1.49
CA GLY A 171 -2.19 -18.51 2.12
C GLY A 171 -2.49 -18.54 3.62
N ILE A 172 -2.57 -19.76 4.17
CA ILE A 172 -2.99 -20.02 5.55
C ILE A 172 -1.93 -19.61 6.57
N GLU A 173 -0.65 -19.68 6.19
CA GLU A 173 0.49 -19.44 7.09
C GLU A 173 1.05 -18.02 6.98
N SER A 174 0.36 -17.11 6.28
CA SER A 174 0.82 -15.72 6.19
C SER A 174 0.71 -15.00 7.54
N ASP A 175 1.69 -14.12 7.82
CA ASP A 175 1.66 -13.21 8.97
C ASP A 175 0.37 -12.37 9.02
N TYR A 176 -0.26 -12.15 7.86
CA TYR A 176 -1.51 -11.42 7.69
C TYR A 176 -2.72 -12.25 8.10
N ALA A 177 -2.74 -13.54 7.75
CA ALA A 177 -3.74 -14.48 8.24
C ALA A 177 -3.70 -14.59 9.77
N GLU A 178 -2.49 -14.65 10.36
CA GLU A 178 -2.35 -14.63 11.82
C GLU A 178 -2.88 -13.34 12.43
N ALA A 179 -2.47 -12.18 11.91
CA ALA A 179 -2.90 -10.87 12.44
C ALA A 179 -4.43 -10.71 12.39
N ILE A 180 -5.06 -11.01 11.26
CA ILE A 180 -6.52 -10.96 11.09
C ILE A 180 -7.20 -11.98 12.00
N GLY A 181 -6.69 -13.21 12.09
CA GLY A 181 -7.20 -14.25 12.98
C GLY A 181 -7.19 -13.82 14.45
N ARG A 182 -6.10 -13.19 14.91
CA ARG A 182 -5.99 -12.64 16.27
C ARG A 182 -7.03 -11.55 16.55
N LEU A 183 -7.28 -10.66 15.59
CA LEU A 183 -8.27 -9.59 15.72
C LEU A 183 -9.71 -10.14 15.77
N LEU A 184 -10.03 -11.09 14.88
CA LEU A 184 -11.33 -11.76 14.85
C LEU A 184 -11.59 -12.53 16.15
N ALA A 185 -10.61 -13.30 16.64
CA ALA A 185 -10.74 -14.05 17.88
C ALA A 185 -10.87 -13.15 19.11
N GLY A 186 -10.20 -12.00 19.13
CA GLY A 186 -10.20 -11.08 20.27
C GLY A 186 -11.41 -10.14 20.32
N PHE A 187 -11.87 -9.63 19.19
CA PHE A 187 -12.87 -8.54 19.13
C PHE A 187 -14.11 -8.87 18.29
N GLY A 188 -14.12 -10.02 17.59
CA GLY A 188 -15.20 -10.40 16.70
C GLY A 188 -15.18 -9.68 15.34
N PHE A 189 -16.02 -10.16 14.43
CA PHE A 189 -16.07 -9.69 13.05
C PHE A 189 -16.49 -8.21 12.92
N SER A 190 -17.53 -7.77 13.63
CA SER A 190 -18.09 -6.42 13.46
C SER A 190 -17.07 -5.33 13.84
N PHE A 191 -16.43 -5.47 14.99
CA PHE A 191 -15.35 -4.58 15.42
C PHE A 191 -14.16 -4.63 14.46
N THR A 192 -13.68 -5.83 14.11
CA THR A 192 -12.56 -6.00 13.19
C THR A 192 -12.86 -5.35 11.85
N PHE A 193 -14.06 -5.52 11.32
CA PHE A 193 -14.42 -4.98 10.02
C PHE A 193 -14.62 -3.46 10.04
N ASN A 194 -15.24 -2.90 11.09
CA ASN A 194 -15.68 -1.50 11.09
C ASN A 194 -14.78 -0.54 11.87
N VAL A 195 -13.98 -1.01 12.82
CA VAL A 195 -13.16 -0.16 13.70
C VAL A 195 -11.68 -0.31 13.41
N VAL A 196 -11.19 -1.55 13.25
CA VAL A 196 -9.75 -1.79 13.05
C VAL A 196 -9.15 -1.00 11.87
N PRO A 197 -9.77 -0.89 10.67
CA PRO A 197 -9.21 -0.07 9.59
C PRO A 197 -8.93 1.38 9.98
N LYS A 198 -9.81 1.98 10.80
CA LYS A 198 -9.63 3.34 11.33
C LYS A 198 -8.45 3.42 12.28
N LEU A 199 -8.31 2.43 13.16
CA LEU A 199 -7.19 2.35 14.11
C LEU A 199 -5.85 2.12 13.39
N CYS A 200 -5.83 1.28 12.36
CA CYS A 200 -4.66 1.10 11.51
C CYS A 200 -4.26 2.43 10.86
N TRP A 201 -5.21 3.13 10.25
CA TRP A 201 -4.94 4.41 9.61
C TRP A 201 -4.43 5.47 10.61
N LEU A 202 -5.03 5.56 11.80
CA LEU A 202 -4.55 6.44 12.88
C LEU A 202 -3.12 6.08 13.32
N ALA A 203 -2.83 4.79 13.46
CA ALA A 203 -1.50 4.33 13.83
C ALA A 203 -0.44 4.67 12.76
N LEU A 204 -0.79 4.65 11.47
CA LEU A 204 0.10 5.04 10.37
C LEU A 204 0.45 6.54 10.36
N HIS A 205 -0.13 7.35 11.25
CA HIS A 205 0.33 8.73 11.49
C HIS A 205 1.44 8.87 12.53
N THR A 206 1.83 7.79 13.21
CA THR A 206 2.83 7.82 14.25
C THR A 206 4.19 7.30 13.76
N PRO A 207 5.29 7.59 14.47
CA PRO A 207 6.62 7.05 14.11
C PRO A 207 6.73 5.52 14.26
N ASP A 208 5.88 4.91 15.10
CA ASP A 208 5.85 3.47 15.38
C ASP A 208 4.38 3.00 15.33
N PRO A 209 3.86 2.72 14.11
CA PRO A 209 2.49 2.29 13.91
C PRO A 209 2.14 1.01 14.65
N GLY A 210 3.01 -0.01 14.61
CA GLY A 210 2.81 -1.28 15.30
C GLY A 210 2.53 -1.11 16.79
N LYS A 211 3.39 -0.33 17.48
CA LYS A 211 3.21 -0.02 18.91
C LYS A 211 1.97 0.83 19.19
N SER A 212 1.68 1.79 18.32
CA SER A 212 0.54 2.71 18.51
C SER A 212 -0.79 1.99 18.35
N PHE A 213 -0.90 1.15 17.33
CA PHE A 213 -2.05 0.27 17.11
C PHE A 213 -2.23 -0.72 18.27
N THR A 214 -1.14 -1.39 18.69
CA THR A 214 -1.18 -2.32 19.82
C THR A 214 -1.64 -1.61 21.10
N ARG A 215 -1.15 -0.40 21.37
CA ARG A 215 -1.60 0.40 22.53
C ARG A 215 -3.07 0.77 22.42
N ALA A 216 -3.55 1.16 21.24
CA ALA A 216 -4.96 1.48 21.03
C ALA A 216 -5.85 0.27 21.36
N LEU A 217 -5.51 -0.92 20.86
CA LEU A 217 -6.24 -2.15 21.18
C LEU A 217 -6.20 -2.49 22.68
N LEU A 218 -5.02 -2.42 23.31
CA LEU A 218 -4.88 -2.69 24.75
C LEU A 218 -5.64 -1.68 25.62
N SER A 219 -5.78 -0.43 25.17
CA SER A 219 -6.53 0.60 25.89
C SER A 219 -8.04 0.31 25.97
N LEU A 220 -8.55 -0.57 25.10
CA LEU A 220 -9.94 -1.01 25.14
C LEU A 220 -10.20 -1.98 26.29
N GLY A 221 -9.20 -2.75 26.74
CA GLY A 221 -9.33 -3.69 27.86
C GLY A 221 -10.57 -4.59 27.74
N ASP A 222 -11.34 -4.69 28.83
CA ASP A 222 -12.62 -5.42 28.89
C ASP A 222 -13.83 -4.51 28.56
N THR A 223 -13.60 -3.34 27.96
CA THR A 223 -14.68 -2.39 27.64
C THR A 223 -15.59 -2.99 26.57
N ASP A 224 -16.90 -2.77 26.68
CA ASP A 224 -17.82 -3.05 25.58
C ASP A 224 -17.46 -2.18 24.36
N VAL A 225 -16.94 -2.84 23.32
CA VAL A 225 -16.50 -2.18 22.08
C VAL A 225 -17.64 -1.96 21.08
N SER A 226 -18.83 -2.53 21.33
CA SER A 226 -20.00 -2.41 20.45
C SER A 226 -20.38 -0.97 20.08
N PRO A 227 -20.26 0.03 20.98
CA PRO A 227 -20.52 1.43 20.62
C PRO A 227 -19.56 1.97 19.53
N LEU A 228 -18.29 1.53 19.52
CA LEU A 228 -17.28 2.00 18.58
C LEU A 228 -17.59 1.62 17.14
N GLU A 229 -18.30 0.51 16.93
CA GLU A 229 -18.65 -0.01 15.60
C GLU A 229 -19.56 0.93 14.82
N LYS A 230 -20.33 1.76 15.52
CA LYS A 230 -21.29 2.71 14.93
C LYS A 230 -20.77 4.13 14.86
N MET A 231 -19.62 4.40 15.47
CA MET A 231 -19.03 5.72 15.47
C MET A 231 -18.58 6.12 14.07
N SER A 232 -18.67 7.41 13.79
CA SER A 232 -18.10 8.09 12.63
C SER A 232 -16.57 8.02 12.61
N ALA A 233 -15.94 8.57 11.57
CA ALA A 233 -14.49 8.66 11.51
C ALA A 233 -13.97 9.72 12.49
N CYS A 234 -14.65 10.87 12.61
CA CYS A 234 -14.31 11.91 13.59
C CYS A 234 -14.46 11.43 15.04
N GLU A 235 -15.54 10.73 15.38
CA GLU A 235 -15.73 10.23 16.76
C GLU A 235 -14.63 9.24 17.16
N ILE A 236 -14.18 8.38 16.23
CA ILE A 236 -13.05 7.46 16.49
C ILE A 236 -11.76 8.24 16.68
N CYS A 237 -11.48 9.26 15.87
CA CYS A 237 -10.36 10.17 16.11
C CYS A 237 -10.40 10.74 17.54
N ASP A 238 -11.54 11.28 17.97
CA ASP A 238 -11.69 11.90 19.29
C ASP A 238 -11.47 10.90 20.43
N VAL A 239 -12.05 9.70 20.35
CA VAL A 239 -11.88 8.63 21.34
C VAL A 239 -10.42 8.25 21.54
N PHE A 240 -9.64 8.22 20.45
CA PHE A 240 -8.22 7.87 20.49
C PHE A 240 -7.30 9.09 20.58
N GLY A 241 -7.83 10.26 20.96
CA GLY A 241 -7.07 11.47 21.27
C GLY A 241 -6.43 12.15 20.05
N ALA A 242 -6.97 11.89 18.86
CA ALA A 242 -6.51 12.48 17.60
C ALA A 242 -7.46 13.60 17.17
N ALA A 243 -6.92 14.79 16.85
CA ALA A 243 -7.74 15.92 16.42
C ALA A 243 -8.20 15.75 14.95
N PRO A 244 -9.50 15.53 14.66
CA PRO A 244 -9.98 15.23 13.31
C PRO A 244 -9.62 16.32 12.29
N ALA A 245 -9.77 17.59 12.68
CA ALA A 245 -9.46 18.73 11.82
C ALA A 245 -7.99 18.80 11.37
N GLY A 246 -7.05 18.32 12.20
CA GLY A 246 -5.63 18.24 11.86
C GLY A 246 -5.27 17.06 10.96
N LEU A 247 -6.12 16.02 10.95
CA LEU A 247 -5.93 14.80 10.16
C LEU A 247 -6.69 14.81 8.83
N ALA A 248 -7.76 15.59 8.72
CA ALA A 248 -8.63 15.68 7.55
C ALA A 248 -8.05 16.53 6.41
N ARG A 249 -6.77 16.32 6.10
CA ARG A 249 -6.01 16.99 5.05
C ARG A 249 -4.99 16.01 4.46
N SER A 250 -4.74 16.15 3.16
CA SER A 250 -3.72 15.35 2.47
C SER A 250 -2.34 15.54 3.11
N MET A 251 -1.46 14.55 2.93
CA MET A 251 -0.10 14.67 3.42
C MET A 251 0.69 15.79 2.75
N ARG A 252 0.35 16.15 1.51
CA ARG A 252 0.90 17.30 0.78
C ARG A 252 0.62 18.64 1.47
N VAL A 253 -0.54 18.79 2.12
CA VAL A 253 -0.87 19.99 2.91
C VAL A 253 -0.16 19.97 4.26
N ARG A 254 -0.08 18.80 4.89
CA ARG A 254 0.50 18.63 6.23
C ARG A 254 2.03 18.66 6.26
N ILE A 255 2.67 18.25 5.16
CA ILE A 255 4.12 18.27 4.95
C ILE A 255 4.39 19.02 3.64
N PRO A 256 4.43 20.36 3.63
CA PRO A 256 4.57 21.14 2.41
C PRO A 256 5.84 20.84 1.61
N ALA A 257 6.92 20.41 2.29
CA ALA A 257 8.19 20.02 1.66
C ALA A 257 8.04 18.84 0.67
N VAL A 258 6.96 18.06 0.76
CA VAL A 258 6.64 17.01 -0.22
C VAL A 258 6.49 17.60 -1.62
N ARG A 259 6.00 18.84 -1.76
CA ARG A 259 5.79 19.52 -3.05
C ARG A 259 7.07 19.73 -3.86
N ASP A 260 8.20 19.77 -3.18
CA ASP A 260 9.52 19.93 -3.81
C ASP A 260 10.19 18.59 -4.11
N HIS A 261 9.56 17.47 -3.71
CA HIS A 261 10.11 16.12 -3.84
C HIS A 261 9.62 15.41 -5.11
N ALA A 262 10.46 14.56 -5.71
CA ALA A 262 10.15 13.84 -6.95
C ALA A 262 8.90 12.93 -6.85
N VAL A 263 8.62 12.39 -5.67
CA VAL A 263 7.40 11.60 -5.40
C VAL A 263 6.13 12.43 -5.65
N HIS A 264 6.15 13.72 -5.30
CA HIS A 264 5.01 14.60 -5.58
C HIS A 264 4.86 14.89 -7.07
N ALA A 265 5.96 15.03 -7.80
CA ALA A 265 5.89 15.20 -9.26
C ALA A 265 5.18 14.01 -9.96
N LEU A 266 5.26 12.80 -9.38
CA LEU A 266 4.59 11.61 -9.89
C LEU A 266 3.12 11.49 -9.42
N LEU A 267 2.84 11.93 -8.19
CA LEU A 267 1.55 11.69 -7.52
C LEU A 267 0.72 12.98 -7.30
N GLY A 268 1.14 14.10 -7.89
CA GLY A 268 0.55 15.42 -7.69
C GLY A 268 -0.96 15.46 -7.94
N ASP A 269 -1.38 14.89 -9.08
CA ASP A 269 -2.78 14.80 -9.50
C ASP A 269 -3.62 13.94 -8.53
N TYR A 270 -3.01 12.94 -7.90
CA TYR A 270 -3.69 12.10 -6.91
C TYR A 270 -3.94 12.86 -5.60
N PHE A 271 -2.99 13.70 -5.18
CA PHE A 271 -3.24 14.62 -4.08
C PHE A 271 -4.35 15.61 -4.43
N ASP A 272 -4.41 16.11 -5.67
CA ASP A 272 -5.48 17.01 -6.12
C ASP A 272 -6.86 16.34 -6.05
N VAL A 273 -6.98 15.08 -6.50
CA VAL A 273 -8.21 14.29 -6.36
C VAL A 273 -8.61 14.15 -4.90
N LEU A 274 -7.69 13.72 -4.03
CA LEU A 274 -7.99 13.51 -2.61
C LEU A 274 -8.42 14.81 -1.90
N GLU A 275 -7.87 15.95 -2.32
CA GLU A 275 -8.18 17.28 -1.77
C GLU A 275 -9.52 17.87 -2.24
N GLN A 276 -10.21 17.24 -3.21
CA GLN A 276 -11.58 17.64 -3.58
C GLN A 276 -12.60 17.39 -2.46
N GLU A 277 -12.27 16.47 -1.54
CA GLU A 277 -13.07 16.17 -0.36
C GLU A 277 -12.76 17.15 0.77
N THR A 278 -13.53 18.24 0.82
CA THR A 278 -13.27 19.36 1.74
C THR A 278 -13.91 19.17 3.12
N ASP A 279 -14.96 18.34 3.21
CA ASP A 279 -15.63 18.03 4.47
C ASP A 279 -14.78 17.08 5.32
N PRO A 280 -14.45 17.42 6.59
CA PRO A 280 -13.57 16.60 7.40
C PRO A 280 -14.05 15.17 7.63
N GLU A 281 -15.35 14.97 7.86
CA GLU A 281 -15.91 13.64 8.10
C GLU A 281 -15.88 12.80 6.83
N ALA A 282 -16.31 13.37 5.70
CA ALA A 282 -16.26 12.70 4.40
C ALA A 282 -14.82 12.33 4.02
N TYR A 283 -13.85 13.22 4.24
CA TYR A 283 -12.43 12.96 4.01
C TYR A 283 -11.94 11.80 4.89
N LEU A 284 -12.15 11.87 6.20
CA LEU A 284 -11.65 10.85 7.14
C LEU A 284 -12.30 9.49 6.86
N GLN A 285 -13.61 9.48 6.61
CA GLN A 285 -14.32 8.26 6.23
C GLN A 285 -13.77 7.66 4.93
N ARG A 286 -13.31 8.49 3.98
CA ARG A 286 -12.71 8.02 2.72
C ARG A 286 -11.34 7.37 2.94
N VAL A 287 -10.47 7.98 3.75
CA VAL A 287 -9.10 7.49 3.93
C VAL A 287 -9.01 6.35 4.96
N MET A 288 -9.92 6.30 5.93
CA MET A 288 -10.00 5.21 6.91
C MET A 288 -10.79 4.01 6.40
N HIS A 289 -11.77 4.23 5.51
CA HIS A 289 -12.54 3.17 4.85
C HIS A 289 -12.56 3.30 3.31
N PRO A 290 -11.39 3.20 2.66
CA PRO A 290 -11.29 3.36 1.21
C PRO A 290 -12.10 2.32 0.43
N GLY A 291 -12.28 1.11 0.97
CA GLY A 291 -13.06 0.04 0.34
C GLY A 291 -14.57 0.28 0.36
N ARG A 292 -15.06 1.24 1.15
CA ARG A 292 -16.50 1.50 1.24
C ARG A 292 -16.99 2.22 -0.02
N SER A 293 -17.77 1.50 -0.83
CA SER A 293 -18.50 2.07 -1.96
C SER A 293 -19.37 3.24 -1.49
N SER A 294 -19.32 4.35 -2.24
CA SER A 294 -20.08 5.56 -1.95
C SER A 294 -21.58 5.29 -2.09
N GLY A 295 -22.31 5.24 -0.98
CA GLY A 295 -23.73 5.62 -1.03
C GLY A 295 -23.81 7.15 -1.00
N GLY A 296 -24.27 7.78 -2.08
CA GLY A 296 -24.49 9.24 -2.19
C GLY A 296 -23.57 9.99 -3.17
N GLU A 297 -23.88 11.27 -3.40
CA GLU A 297 -23.12 12.26 -4.19
C GLU A 297 -21.75 12.54 -3.53
N ARG A 298 -20.79 11.64 -3.68
CA ARG A 298 -19.40 11.88 -3.27
C ARG A 298 -18.58 12.39 -4.44
N ARG A 299 -17.62 13.27 -4.15
CA ARG A 299 -16.72 13.86 -5.16
C ARG A 299 -15.57 12.93 -5.55
N VAL A 300 -15.17 12.02 -4.65
CA VAL A 300 -14.03 11.11 -4.86
C VAL A 300 -14.46 9.65 -4.67
N ALA A 301 -14.21 8.80 -5.67
CA ALA A 301 -14.38 7.36 -5.62
C ALA A 301 -13.02 6.63 -5.46
N LEU A 302 -13.05 5.37 -4.99
CA LEU A 302 -11.82 4.54 -4.91
C LEU A 302 -11.18 4.36 -6.30
N ALA A 303 -12.00 4.30 -7.35
CA ALA A 303 -11.55 4.23 -8.74
C ALA A 303 -10.64 5.41 -9.14
N ASP A 304 -10.87 6.60 -8.56
CA ASP A 304 -10.07 7.80 -8.82
C ASP A 304 -8.72 7.76 -8.10
N LEU A 305 -8.60 6.92 -7.06
CA LEU A 305 -7.38 6.73 -6.25
C LEU A 305 -6.68 5.41 -6.57
N MET A 306 -7.05 4.77 -7.68
CA MET A 306 -6.37 3.57 -8.17
C MET A 306 -4.91 3.87 -8.53
N PRO A 307 -3.98 2.94 -8.24
CA PRO A 307 -2.58 3.02 -8.63
C PRO A 307 -2.36 3.54 -10.06
N PRO A 308 -1.48 4.53 -10.31
CA PRO A 308 -1.28 5.16 -11.63
C PRO A 308 -1.09 4.19 -12.79
N LEU A 309 -0.42 3.07 -12.52
CA LEU A 309 -0.18 2.02 -13.49
C LEU A 309 -0.34 0.66 -12.80
N THR A 310 -1.12 -0.21 -13.43
CA THR A 310 -1.21 -1.63 -13.09
C THR A 310 -0.61 -2.46 -14.22
N ILE A 311 0.28 -3.38 -13.90
CA ILE A 311 0.96 -4.27 -14.85
C ILE A 311 0.58 -5.71 -14.54
N PHE A 312 0.29 -6.48 -15.58
CA PHE A 312 -0.26 -7.82 -15.50
C PHE A 312 0.75 -8.89 -15.97
N ASN A 313 0.48 -10.15 -15.65
CA ASN A 313 1.32 -11.31 -15.91
C ASN A 313 1.46 -11.66 -17.42
N ASP A 314 0.66 -11.07 -18.30
CA ASP A 314 0.70 -11.24 -19.76
C ASP A 314 1.24 -10.00 -20.49
N ASP A 315 2.02 -9.16 -19.80
CA ASP A 315 2.56 -7.89 -20.29
C ASP A 315 1.50 -6.83 -20.64
N GLY A 316 0.23 -7.13 -20.35
CA GLY A 316 -0.83 -6.13 -20.33
C GLY A 316 -0.58 -5.09 -19.26
N PHE A 317 -1.02 -3.87 -19.51
CA PHE A 317 -1.01 -2.81 -18.51
C PHE A 317 -2.27 -1.96 -18.60
N GLN A 318 -2.57 -1.27 -17.51
CA GLN A 318 -3.68 -0.33 -17.41
C GLN A 318 -3.21 0.93 -16.70
N MET A 319 -3.43 2.09 -17.33
CA MET A 319 -3.35 3.37 -16.65
C MET A 319 -4.64 3.60 -15.85
N ASN A 320 -4.55 4.15 -14.65
CA ASN A 320 -5.72 4.38 -13.80
C ASN A 320 -5.78 5.81 -13.25
N GLY A 321 -6.85 6.10 -12.49
CA GLY A 321 -7.04 7.38 -11.81
C GLY A 321 -6.96 8.57 -12.77
N PRO A 322 -6.29 9.68 -12.37
CA PRO A 322 -6.06 10.84 -13.22
C PRO A 322 -5.29 10.56 -14.51
N LEU A 323 -4.53 9.45 -14.56
CA LEU A 323 -3.65 9.14 -15.70
C LEU A 323 -4.28 8.16 -16.71
N LYS A 324 -5.52 7.72 -16.50
CA LYS A 324 -6.19 6.65 -17.27
C LYS A 324 -6.15 6.84 -18.79
N ASP A 325 -6.17 8.09 -19.27
CA ASP A 325 -6.24 8.42 -20.69
C ASP A 325 -4.87 8.74 -21.32
N GLN A 326 -3.78 8.72 -20.55
CA GLN A 326 -2.45 9.17 -21.01
C GLN A 326 -1.63 8.11 -21.76
N GLY A 327 -2.08 6.85 -21.78
CA GLY A 327 -1.47 5.78 -22.57
C GLY A 327 0.00 5.51 -22.24
N TRP A 328 0.80 5.15 -23.26
CA TRP A 328 2.19 4.71 -23.08
C TRP A 328 3.16 5.82 -22.67
N ASP A 329 2.92 7.06 -23.11
CA ASP A 329 3.84 8.17 -22.85
C ASP A 329 3.89 8.51 -21.34
N ALA A 330 2.81 8.22 -20.60
CA ALA A 330 2.80 8.27 -19.14
C ALA A 330 3.25 6.95 -18.48
N ALA A 331 2.98 5.80 -19.13
CA ALA A 331 3.36 4.48 -18.59
C ALA A 331 4.89 4.25 -18.59
N ASP A 332 5.61 4.60 -19.66
CA ASP A 332 7.05 4.31 -19.79
C ASP A 332 7.91 4.93 -18.68
N PRO A 333 7.75 6.23 -18.33
CA PRO A 333 8.48 6.81 -17.20
C PRO A 333 8.19 6.10 -15.87
N LEU A 334 6.93 5.75 -15.62
CA LEU A 334 6.53 5.03 -14.40
C LEU A 334 7.16 3.63 -14.35
N ILE A 335 7.16 2.90 -15.47
CA ILE A 335 7.79 1.59 -15.60
C ILE A 335 9.29 1.71 -15.29
N ARG A 336 9.99 2.66 -15.91
CA ARG A 336 11.44 2.86 -15.71
C ARG A 336 11.78 3.18 -14.25
N ILE A 337 11.05 4.12 -13.64
CA ILE A 337 11.26 4.52 -12.24
C ILE A 337 10.98 3.35 -11.30
N SER A 338 9.93 2.57 -11.57
CA SER A 338 9.60 1.37 -10.80
C SER A 338 10.71 0.34 -10.89
N THR A 339 11.15 0.00 -12.11
CA THR A 339 12.23 -0.98 -12.33
C THR A 339 13.50 -0.56 -11.61
N LEU A 340 13.88 0.71 -11.74
CA LEU A 340 15.07 1.25 -11.10
C LEU A 340 14.97 1.19 -9.57
N THR A 341 13.79 1.52 -9.02
CA THR A 341 13.55 1.45 -7.58
C THR A 341 13.70 0.03 -7.08
N THR A 342 12.95 -0.91 -7.67
CA THR A 342 12.95 -2.34 -7.37
C THR A 342 14.37 -2.91 -7.39
N GLN A 343 15.10 -2.75 -8.50
CA GLN A 343 16.48 -3.22 -8.64
C GLN A 343 17.44 -2.60 -7.61
N THR A 344 17.28 -1.31 -7.32
CA THR A 344 18.17 -0.63 -6.37
C THR A 344 17.94 -1.12 -4.94
N LEU A 345 16.69 -1.34 -4.55
CA LEU A 345 16.36 -1.86 -3.23
C LEU A 345 16.80 -3.32 -3.06
N GLU A 346 16.62 -4.16 -4.09
CA GLU A 346 17.15 -5.54 -4.11
C GLU A 346 18.67 -5.56 -3.95
N TRP A 347 19.36 -4.73 -4.74
CA TRP A 347 20.81 -4.62 -4.65
C TRP A 347 21.27 -4.15 -3.26
N LEU A 348 20.59 -3.16 -2.65
CA LEU A 348 20.88 -2.73 -1.29
C LEU A 348 20.62 -3.85 -0.25
N ASP A 349 19.63 -4.69 -0.48
CA ASP A 349 19.33 -5.85 0.37
C ASP A 349 20.46 -6.87 0.33
N GLU A 350 20.90 -7.26 -0.87
CA GLU A 350 22.04 -8.18 -1.06
C GLU A 350 23.31 -7.65 -0.40
N ARG A 351 23.62 -6.36 -0.59
CA ARG A 351 24.79 -5.74 0.06
C ARG A 351 24.64 -5.63 1.57
N ALA A 352 23.41 -5.46 2.07
CA ALA A 352 23.16 -5.44 3.51
C ALA A 352 23.46 -6.79 4.17
N ASP A 353 23.23 -7.89 3.46
CA ASP A 353 23.53 -9.25 3.91
C ASP A 353 25.03 -9.58 3.81
N GLU A 354 25.72 -9.11 2.77
CA GLU A 354 27.17 -9.30 2.58
C GLU A 354 28.04 -8.51 3.58
N MET A 355 27.58 -7.35 4.04
CA MET A 355 28.34 -6.43 4.90
C MET A 355 27.69 -6.28 6.29
N PRO A 356 27.63 -7.33 7.11
CA PRO A 356 26.98 -7.27 8.43
C PRO A 356 27.55 -6.13 9.28
N HIS A 357 26.69 -5.54 10.12
CA HIS A 357 27.05 -4.37 10.93
C HIS A 357 28.38 -4.59 11.67
N PRO A 358 29.30 -3.60 11.70
CA PRO A 358 30.43 -3.66 12.61
C PRO A 358 29.89 -3.58 14.04
N GLY A 359 29.69 -4.74 14.68
CA GLY A 359 29.09 -4.86 16.02
C GLY A 359 27.92 -5.85 16.15
N ALA A 360 27.57 -6.59 15.08
CA ALA A 360 26.72 -7.78 15.18
C ALA A 360 27.54 -9.03 15.47
#